data_AF-A0A350AW68-F1
#
_entry.id   AF-A0A350AW68-F1
#
_cell.length_a   1.000
_cell.length_b   1.000
_cell.length_c   1.000
_cell.angle_alpha   90.00
_cell.angle_beta   90.00
_cell.angle_gamma   90.00
#
_symmetry.space_group_name_H-M   'P 1'
#
loop_
_entity.id
_entity.type
_entity.pdbx_description
1 polymer ?
#
loop_
_entity_poly.entity_id
_entity_poly.type
_entity_poly.pdbx_seq_one_letter_code
_entity_poly.pdbx_strand_id
1 'polypeptide(L)'
;MSYSKLEEFINEELRSKCSSVWFHILGACCLLLTLLVLFGIGIRMPMESETYLFNVLQNTGSVFSWLLTVVFAVGMALVLERLAFYVCYFCFNTRIRQCTGNKYDKVSLREAGELGGKNHNHRNYTIQFLRSYLEFGGKDVAVKQDDVRIQAKHRARDLALDGVDLKFGLKTIEVCALLGPTLGFMGTLCGLVHSFGELAYGAELNSVLSGLSLSMTTSLLGAGIYVVFLSAGYLVELLSNTVESRTDCALRHFFDALN
;
A
#
# COMPACT_ATOMS: atom_id res chain seq x y z
N MET A 1 0.16 39.36 8.50
CA MET A 1 1.54 38.84 8.46
C MET A 1 2.19 39.34 7.18
N SER A 2 3.41 39.87 7.20
CA SER A 2 4.07 40.37 5.96
C SER A 2 4.36 39.21 5.02
N TYR A 3 4.10 39.37 3.72
CA TYR A 3 4.33 38.37 2.66
C TYR A 3 5.72 37.70 2.77
N SER A 4 6.74 38.48 3.12
CA SER A 4 8.11 37.97 3.31
C SER A 4 8.25 36.94 4.44
N LYS A 5 7.55 37.14 5.58
CA LYS A 5 7.58 36.20 6.71
C LYS A 5 6.79 34.92 6.41
N LEU A 6 5.81 34.98 5.51
CA LEU A 6 5.05 33.82 5.06
C LEU A 6 5.89 32.96 4.11
N GLU A 7 6.61 33.58 3.17
CA GLU A 7 7.57 32.88 2.30
C GLU A 7 8.69 32.19 3.09
N GLU A 8 9.19 32.85 4.13
CA GLU A 8 10.26 32.33 4.99
C GLU A 8 9.78 31.13 5.82
N PHE A 9 8.59 31.22 6.42
CA PHE A 9 7.95 30.13 7.15
C PHE A 9 7.59 28.93 6.25
N ILE A 10 7.08 29.18 5.04
CA ILE A 10 6.77 28.12 4.06
C ILE A 10 8.04 27.42 3.59
N ASN A 11 9.13 28.15 3.36
CA ASN A 11 10.42 27.56 2.98
C ASN A 11 11.05 26.77 4.13
N GLU A 12 10.90 27.20 5.39
CA GLU A 12 11.34 26.44 6.57
C GLU A 12 10.51 25.17 6.79
N GLU A 13 9.18 25.24 6.66
CA GLU A 13 8.29 24.10 6.84
C GLU A 13 8.41 23.07 5.69
N LEU A 14 8.67 23.55 4.46
CA LEU A 14 9.02 22.69 3.32
C LEU A 14 10.41 22.07 3.48
N ARG A 15 11.38 22.78 4.05
CA ARG A 15 12.70 22.22 4.40
C ARG A 15 12.63 21.19 5.51
N SER A 16 11.81 21.40 6.55
CA SER A 16 11.65 20.42 7.64
C SER A 16 10.99 19.11 7.15
N LYS A 17 10.12 19.22 6.13
CA LYS A 17 9.49 18.08 5.45
C LYS A 17 10.39 17.36 4.43
N CYS A 18 11.62 17.82 4.21
CA CYS A 18 12.63 17.01 3.52
C CYS A 18 12.88 15.68 4.26
N SER A 19 12.61 15.61 5.57
CA SER A 19 12.61 14.35 6.33
C SER A 19 11.52 13.35 5.91
N SER A 20 10.36 13.80 5.41
CA SER A 20 9.30 12.90 4.90
C SER A 20 9.72 12.19 3.61
N VAL A 21 10.49 12.86 2.76
CA VAL A 21 11.07 12.21 1.56
C VAL A 21 12.06 11.12 1.97
N TRP A 22 12.86 11.36 3.02
CA TRP A 22 13.70 10.33 3.61
C TRP A 22 12.88 9.15 4.14
N PHE A 23 11.74 9.37 4.81
CA PHE A 23 10.87 8.25 5.24
C PHE A 23 10.31 7.43 4.08
N HIS A 24 9.97 8.05 2.95
CA HIS A 24 9.50 7.33 1.76
C HIS A 24 10.63 6.62 1.02
N ILE A 25 11.81 7.23 0.92
CA ILE A 25 13.01 6.59 0.37
C ILE A 25 13.44 5.43 1.29
N LEU A 26 13.36 5.61 2.61
CA LEU A 26 13.67 4.59 3.59
C LEU A 26 12.65 3.46 3.53
N GLY A 27 11.35 3.77 3.41
CA GLY A 27 10.28 2.77 3.26
C GLY A 27 10.37 2.01 1.94
N ALA A 28 10.61 2.71 0.82
CA ALA A 28 10.84 2.10 -0.48
C ALA A 28 12.15 1.32 -0.52
N CYS A 29 13.24 1.81 0.09
CA CYS A 29 14.48 1.05 0.26
C CYS A 29 14.27 -0.14 1.16
N CYS A 30 13.52 -0.03 2.25
CA CYS A 30 13.25 -1.14 3.16
C CYS A 30 12.40 -2.19 2.47
N LEU A 31 11.42 -1.79 1.64
CA LEU A 31 10.59 -2.72 0.86
C LEU A 31 11.37 -3.31 -0.33
N LEU A 32 12.21 -2.52 -1.00
CA LEU A 32 13.12 -3.01 -2.03
C LEU A 32 14.17 -3.95 -1.42
N LEU A 33 14.63 -3.67 -0.19
CA LEU A 33 15.55 -4.51 0.56
C LEU A 33 14.85 -5.77 1.04
N THR A 34 13.60 -5.72 1.51
CA THR A 34 12.86 -6.95 1.86
C THR A 34 12.52 -7.75 0.62
N LEU A 35 12.19 -7.12 -0.51
CA LEU A 35 12.01 -7.80 -1.80
C LEU A 35 13.33 -8.37 -2.31
N LEU A 36 14.46 -7.65 -2.22
CA LEU A 36 15.80 -8.14 -2.61
C LEU A 36 16.33 -9.18 -1.63
N VAL A 37 15.93 -9.14 -0.36
CA VAL A 37 16.21 -10.19 0.62
C VAL A 37 15.33 -11.39 0.32
N LEU A 38 14.06 -11.23 -0.03
CA LEU A 38 13.20 -12.35 -0.45
C LEU A 38 13.65 -12.95 -1.78
N PHE A 39 14.00 -12.13 -2.77
CA PHE A 39 14.53 -12.56 -4.07
C PHE A 39 15.97 -13.06 -3.95
N GLY A 40 16.79 -12.47 -3.09
CA GLY A 40 18.18 -12.87 -2.85
C GLY A 40 18.25 -14.14 -2.03
N ILE A 41 17.35 -14.32 -1.06
CA ILE A 41 17.10 -15.61 -0.40
C ILE A 41 16.56 -16.59 -1.43
N GLY A 42 15.64 -16.19 -2.32
CA GLY A 42 15.11 -17.04 -3.40
C GLY A 42 16.14 -17.49 -4.44
N ILE A 43 17.01 -16.59 -4.91
CA ILE A 43 18.06 -16.84 -5.92
C ILE A 43 19.27 -17.57 -5.28
N ARG A 44 19.47 -17.40 -3.98
CA ARG A 44 20.54 -18.03 -3.21
C ARG A 44 20.04 -19.11 -2.25
N MET A 45 18.81 -19.57 -2.47
CA MET A 45 18.32 -20.82 -1.89
C MET A 45 19.25 -21.90 -2.46
N PRO A 46 20.08 -22.58 -1.63
CA PRO A 46 20.80 -23.75 -2.14
C PRO A 46 19.77 -24.69 -2.77
N MET A 47 20.10 -25.39 -3.87
CA MET A 47 19.17 -26.31 -4.56
C MET A 47 18.49 -27.31 -3.59
N GLU A 48 19.12 -27.59 -2.44
CA GLU A 48 18.58 -28.37 -1.33
C GLU A 48 17.32 -27.76 -0.69
N SER A 49 17.21 -26.43 -0.63
CA SER A 49 16.05 -25.71 -0.08
C SER A 49 14.89 -25.60 -1.06
N GLU A 50 15.12 -25.57 -2.37
CA GLU A 50 14.05 -25.74 -3.36
C GLU A 50 13.44 -27.13 -3.28
N THR A 51 14.29 -28.17 -3.20
CA THR A 51 13.83 -29.54 -2.95
C THR A 51 13.15 -29.69 -1.59
N TYR A 52 13.62 -28.96 -0.56
CA TYR A 52 12.96 -28.94 0.75
C TYR A 52 11.57 -28.28 0.69
N LEU A 53 11.43 -27.13 0.02
CA LEU A 53 10.16 -26.42 -0.12
C LEU A 53 9.19 -27.23 -1.00
N PHE A 54 9.69 -27.89 -2.05
CA PHE A 54 8.93 -28.84 -2.86
C PHE A 54 8.50 -30.06 -2.07
N ASN A 55 9.38 -30.62 -1.22
CA ASN A 55 9.05 -31.72 -0.31
C ASN A 55 8.03 -31.29 0.76
N VAL A 56 8.11 -30.07 1.29
CA VAL A 56 7.08 -29.48 2.17
C VAL A 56 5.76 -29.36 1.42
N LEU A 57 5.75 -28.83 0.20
CA LEU A 57 4.55 -28.74 -0.64
C LEU A 57 3.93 -30.09 -0.96
N GLN A 58 4.76 -31.12 -1.13
CA GLN A 58 4.33 -32.45 -1.55
C GLN A 58 3.89 -33.33 -0.37
N ASN A 59 4.52 -33.20 0.81
CA ASN A 59 4.25 -34.05 1.97
C ASN A 59 3.32 -33.42 3.02
N THR A 60 3.24 -32.09 3.11
CA THR A 60 2.27 -31.43 4.01
C THR A 60 0.95 -31.27 3.26
N GLY A 61 0.14 -32.33 3.23
CA GLY A 61 -1.22 -32.37 2.68
C GLY A 61 -1.43 -31.42 1.49
N SER A 62 -1.16 -31.91 0.27
CA SER A 62 -1.06 -31.15 -0.98
C SER A 62 -2.02 -29.96 -1.14
N VAL A 63 -3.24 -30.07 -0.59
CA VAL A 63 -4.28 -29.04 -0.61
C VAL A 63 -3.88 -27.75 0.12
N PHE A 64 -3.43 -27.79 1.38
CA PHE A 64 -3.20 -26.57 2.16
C PHE A 64 -1.97 -25.80 1.68
N SER A 65 -0.92 -26.51 1.29
CA SER A 65 0.27 -25.87 0.74
C SER A 65 0.00 -25.24 -0.64
N TRP A 66 -0.83 -25.88 -1.47
CA TRP A 66 -1.32 -25.26 -2.71
C TRP A 66 -2.14 -24.00 -2.43
N LEU A 67 -3.06 -24.07 -1.47
CA LEU A 67 -3.92 -22.95 -1.13
C LEU A 67 -3.11 -21.77 -0.58
N LEU A 68 -2.10 -22.05 0.26
CA LEU A 68 -1.14 -21.06 0.75
C LEU A 68 -0.37 -20.41 -0.41
N THR A 69 0.04 -21.20 -1.40
CA THR A 69 0.74 -20.70 -2.61
C THR A 69 -0.16 -19.81 -3.45
N VAL A 70 -1.43 -20.17 -3.64
CA VAL A 70 -2.41 -19.34 -4.37
C VAL A 70 -2.65 -18.02 -3.64
N VAL A 71 -2.85 -18.06 -2.33
CA VAL A 71 -3.03 -16.85 -1.50
C VAL A 71 -1.80 -15.96 -1.59
N PHE A 72 -0.60 -16.55 -1.54
CA PHE A 72 0.65 -15.82 -1.68
C PHE A 72 0.79 -15.18 -3.08
N ALA A 73 0.53 -15.94 -4.15
CA ALA A 73 0.64 -15.43 -5.52
C ALA A 73 -0.32 -14.28 -5.79
N VAL A 74 -1.59 -14.41 -5.37
CA VAL A 74 -2.61 -13.36 -5.53
C VAL A 74 -2.26 -12.13 -4.70
N GLY A 75 -1.88 -12.31 -3.43
CA GLY A 75 -1.50 -11.19 -2.57
C GLY A 75 -0.27 -10.46 -3.08
N MET A 76 0.76 -11.18 -3.53
CA MET A 76 1.96 -10.60 -4.10
C MET A 76 1.70 -9.86 -5.41
N ALA A 77 0.85 -10.41 -6.30
CA ALA A 77 0.46 -9.73 -7.53
C ALA A 77 -0.19 -8.36 -7.24
N LEU A 78 -1.11 -8.32 -6.26
CA LEU A 78 -1.76 -7.07 -5.84
C LEU A 78 -0.78 -6.09 -5.19
N VAL A 79 0.10 -6.57 -4.30
CA VAL A 79 1.14 -5.73 -3.67
C VAL A 79 2.05 -5.11 -4.73
N LEU A 80 2.51 -5.90 -5.70
CA LEU A 80 3.38 -5.43 -6.78
C LEU A 80 2.65 -4.46 -7.72
N GLU A 81 1.40 -4.75 -8.08
CA GLU A 81 0.57 -3.82 -8.88
C GLU A 81 0.43 -2.46 -8.17
N ARG A 82 0.09 -2.47 -6.88
CA ARG A 82 -0.09 -1.24 -6.10
C ARG A 82 1.22 -0.50 -5.91
N LEU A 83 2.30 -1.21 -5.62
CA LEU A 83 3.62 -0.60 -5.42
C LEU A 83 4.15 -0.02 -6.75
N ALA A 84 3.98 -0.73 -7.86
CA ALA A 84 4.29 -0.22 -9.19
C ALA A 84 3.44 1.00 -9.53
N PHE A 85 2.15 1.00 -9.20
CA PHE A 85 1.28 2.17 -9.36
C PHE A 85 1.85 3.38 -8.62
N TYR A 86 2.16 3.26 -7.32
CA TYR A 86 2.70 4.37 -6.54
C TYR A 86 4.08 4.82 -7.01
N VAL A 87 4.99 3.89 -7.35
CA VAL A 87 6.33 4.22 -7.86
C VAL A 87 6.22 4.92 -9.22
N CYS A 88 5.41 4.40 -10.14
CA CYS A 88 5.20 5.00 -11.46
C CYS A 88 4.59 6.40 -11.35
N TYR A 89 3.59 6.56 -10.48
CA TYR A 89 2.96 7.87 -10.27
C TYR A 89 3.86 8.86 -9.53
N PHE A 90 4.69 8.41 -8.60
CA PHE A 90 5.60 9.28 -7.85
C PHE A 90 6.82 9.70 -8.69
N CYS A 91 7.40 8.77 -9.44
CA CYS A 91 8.65 9.02 -10.18
C CYS A 91 8.41 9.62 -11.57
N PHE A 92 7.36 9.19 -12.28
CA PHE A 92 7.20 9.52 -13.71
C PHE A 92 6.02 10.46 -14.00
N ASN A 93 5.04 10.59 -13.10
CA ASN A 93 3.79 11.28 -13.41
C ASN A 93 3.61 12.61 -12.66
N THR A 94 3.46 13.70 -13.41
CA THR A 94 3.17 15.05 -12.86
C THR A 94 1.77 15.18 -12.24
N ARG A 95 0.95 14.13 -12.32
CA ARG A 95 -0.45 14.09 -11.87
C ARG A 95 -0.65 14.10 -10.36
N ILE A 96 0.23 13.42 -9.62
CA ILE A 96 0.29 13.46 -8.14
C ILE A 96 1.44 14.36 -7.69
N ARG A 97 2.30 14.79 -8.63
CA ARG A 97 3.42 15.69 -8.35
C ARG A 97 2.89 16.99 -7.78
N GLN A 98 3.32 17.22 -6.56
CA GLN A 98 3.08 18.40 -5.77
C GLN A 98 3.23 19.67 -6.61
N CYS A 99 2.32 20.62 -6.39
CA CYS A 99 2.59 22.05 -6.56
C CYS A 99 3.64 22.52 -5.52
N THR A 100 4.75 21.81 -5.29
CA THR A 100 5.81 22.25 -4.35
C THR A 100 6.66 23.38 -4.91
N GLY A 101 6.46 23.77 -6.16
CA GLY A 101 7.10 24.93 -6.79
C GLY A 101 6.14 25.89 -7.48
N ASN A 102 4.84 25.62 -7.49
CA ASN A 102 3.88 26.58 -8.01
C ASN A 102 3.49 27.50 -6.87
N LYS A 103 3.87 28.78 -7.03
CA LYS A 103 3.27 29.90 -6.30
C LYS A 103 1.77 29.65 -6.20
N TYR A 104 1.28 29.31 -5.00
CA TYR A 104 -0.15 29.28 -4.74
C TYR A 104 -0.78 30.65 -5.04
N ASP A 105 0.04 31.72 -5.08
CA ASP A 105 -0.28 33.06 -5.59
C ASP A 105 -0.89 33.09 -7.01
N LYS A 106 -0.78 32.02 -7.80
CA LYS A 106 -1.36 31.94 -9.14
C LYS A 106 -2.55 31.03 -9.30
N VAL A 107 -2.90 30.20 -8.30
CA VAL A 107 -4.20 29.50 -8.30
C VAL A 107 -5.27 30.52 -7.89
N SER A 108 -5.42 31.55 -8.72
CA SER A 108 -6.50 32.51 -8.60
C SER A 108 -7.81 31.75 -8.73
N LEU A 109 -8.86 32.25 -8.06
CA LEU A 109 -10.26 31.88 -8.32
C LEU A 109 -10.60 31.77 -9.81
N ARG A 110 -9.85 32.48 -10.66
CA ARG A 110 -9.93 32.48 -12.11
C ARG A 110 -9.30 31.25 -12.77
N GLU A 111 -8.23 30.68 -12.24
CA GLU A 111 -7.58 29.46 -12.77
C GLU A 111 -8.28 28.18 -12.29
N ALA A 112 -8.86 28.21 -11.07
CA ALA A 112 -9.72 27.15 -10.57
C ALA A 112 -11.17 27.22 -11.10
N GLY A 113 -11.65 28.41 -11.48
CA GLY A 113 -13.05 28.66 -11.86
C GLY A 113 -13.33 29.07 -13.32
N GLU A 114 -12.45 29.81 -14.02
CA GLU A 114 -12.72 30.33 -15.38
C GLU A 114 -11.77 29.79 -16.48
N LEU A 115 -10.51 29.51 -16.14
CA LEU A 115 -9.47 29.03 -17.05
C LEU A 115 -9.08 27.60 -16.67
N GLY A 116 -10.02 26.66 -16.77
CA GLY A 116 -9.71 25.24 -16.68
C GLY A 116 -8.44 24.94 -17.47
N GLY A 117 -7.37 24.62 -16.74
CA GLY A 117 -5.98 24.77 -17.17
C GLY A 117 -5.76 24.37 -18.62
N LYS A 118 -5.75 25.35 -19.52
CA LYS A 118 -5.71 25.14 -20.97
C LYS A 118 -4.48 24.39 -21.45
N ASN A 119 -3.46 24.22 -20.60
CA ASN A 119 -2.32 23.38 -20.89
C ASN A 119 -1.85 22.70 -19.58
N HIS A 120 -1.89 21.37 -19.55
CA HIS A 120 -1.17 20.47 -18.63
C HIS A 120 -1.76 20.23 -17.21
N ASN A 121 -2.74 21.01 -16.74
CA ASN A 121 -3.24 20.92 -15.35
C ASN A 121 -4.51 20.04 -15.13
N HIS A 122 -5.14 19.54 -16.18
CA HIS A 122 -6.36 18.72 -16.07
C HIS A 122 -6.18 17.40 -15.32
N ARG A 123 -4.95 16.92 -15.20
CA ARG A 123 -4.65 15.62 -14.59
C ARG A 123 -4.02 15.75 -13.20
N ASN A 124 -3.93 16.95 -12.62
CA ASN A 124 -3.43 17.13 -11.26
C ASN A 124 -4.53 16.86 -10.23
N TYR A 125 -4.31 15.86 -9.37
CA TYR A 125 -5.29 15.43 -8.38
C TYR A 125 -5.67 16.53 -7.39
N THR A 126 -4.70 17.30 -6.90
CA THR A 126 -4.94 18.37 -5.91
C THR A 126 -5.77 19.51 -6.51
N ILE A 127 -5.50 19.90 -7.75
CA ILE A 127 -6.24 20.97 -8.43
C ILE A 127 -7.67 20.52 -8.74
N GLN A 128 -7.86 19.29 -9.20
CA GLN A 128 -9.20 18.75 -9.45
C GLN A 128 -10.01 18.58 -8.16
N PHE A 129 -9.35 18.29 -7.04
CA PHE A 129 -9.98 18.26 -5.73
C PHE A 129 -10.47 19.64 -5.29
N LEU A 130 -9.61 20.66 -5.33
CA LEU A 130 -9.98 22.05 -5.03
C LEU A 130 -11.14 22.54 -5.91
N ARG A 131 -11.08 22.24 -7.21
CA ARG A 131 -12.16 22.57 -8.15
C ARG A 131 -13.47 21.89 -7.77
N SER A 132 -13.45 20.57 -7.57
CA SER A 132 -14.66 19.81 -7.22
C SER A 132 -15.24 20.28 -5.89
N TYR A 133 -14.40 20.64 -4.93
CA TYR A 133 -14.83 21.18 -3.64
C TYR A 133 -15.56 22.52 -3.78
N LEU A 134 -15.09 23.40 -4.67
CA LEU A 134 -15.76 24.66 -4.99
C LEU A 134 -17.05 24.44 -5.78
N GLU A 135 -17.07 23.53 -6.74
CA GLU A 135 -18.27 23.17 -7.53
C GLU A 135 -19.41 22.66 -6.63
N PHE A 136 -19.07 21.90 -5.59
CA PHE A 136 -20.05 21.38 -4.62
C PHE A 136 -20.45 22.39 -3.51
N GLY A 137 -20.10 23.67 -3.66
CA GLY A 137 -20.56 24.73 -2.76
C GLY A 137 -19.78 24.86 -1.46
N GLY A 138 -18.53 24.38 -1.41
CA GLY A 138 -17.69 24.42 -0.19
C GLY A 138 -17.44 25.80 0.43
N LYS A 139 -17.84 26.91 -0.25
CA LYS A 139 -17.76 28.27 0.29
C LYS A 139 -18.88 28.65 1.26
N ASP A 140 -20.09 28.12 1.08
CA ASP A 140 -21.29 28.60 1.78
C ASP A 140 -21.81 27.63 2.86
N VAL A 141 -21.23 26.42 2.97
CA VAL A 141 -21.83 25.32 3.74
C VAL A 141 -21.07 25.07 5.04
N ALA A 142 -21.41 25.84 6.08
CA ALA A 142 -20.85 25.69 7.44
C ALA A 142 -21.20 24.37 8.16
N VAL A 143 -22.07 23.51 7.59
CA VAL A 143 -22.64 22.34 8.30
C VAL A 143 -22.44 20.99 7.57
N LYS A 144 -21.89 20.96 6.35
CA LYS A 144 -21.63 19.72 5.58
C LYS A 144 -20.27 19.68 4.88
N GLN A 145 -19.24 20.25 5.51
CA GLN A 145 -17.90 20.30 4.92
C GLN A 145 -17.32 18.91 4.63
N ASP A 146 -17.63 17.89 5.44
CA ASP A 146 -17.09 16.54 5.24
C ASP A 146 -17.73 15.80 4.05
N ASP A 147 -19.05 15.90 3.86
CA ASP A 147 -19.73 15.28 2.71
C ASP A 147 -19.24 15.89 1.39
N VAL A 148 -19.12 17.23 1.35
CA VAL A 148 -18.60 17.97 0.20
C VAL A 148 -17.15 17.58 -0.08
N ARG A 149 -16.34 17.39 0.97
CA ARG A 149 -14.95 16.95 0.87
C ARG A 149 -14.84 15.55 0.30
N ILE A 150 -15.66 14.62 0.77
CA ILE A 150 -15.69 13.23 0.27
C ILE A 150 -16.10 13.21 -1.20
N GLN A 151 -17.17 13.91 -1.58
CA GLN A 151 -17.61 14.01 -2.98
C GLN A 151 -16.56 14.65 -3.89
N ALA A 152 -15.90 15.70 -3.42
CA ALA A 152 -14.79 16.33 -4.14
C ALA A 152 -13.60 15.38 -4.34
N LYS A 153 -13.26 14.56 -3.33
CA LYS A 153 -12.20 13.54 -3.45
C LYS A 153 -12.56 12.49 -4.51
N HIS A 154 -13.81 12.01 -4.53
CA HIS A 154 -14.28 11.06 -5.55
C HIS A 154 -14.20 11.66 -6.96
N ARG A 155 -14.77 12.85 -7.15
CA ARG A 155 -14.73 13.56 -8.43
C ARG A 155 -13.31 13.82 -8.93
N ALA A 156 -12.40 14.19 -8.03
CA ALA A 156 -11.00 14.42 -8.37
C ALA A 156 -10.27 13.14 -8.78
N ARG A 157 -10.61 11.98 -8.19
CA ARG A 157 -10.06 10.69 -8.61
C ARG A 157 -10.48 10.34 -10.03
N ASP A 158 -11.77 10.50 -10.32
CA ASP A 158 -12.31 10.23 -11.66
C ASP A 158 -11.63 11.07 -12.73
N LEU A 159 -11.36 12.34 -12.42
CA LEU A 159 -10.78 13.30 -13.36
C LEU A 159 -9.25 13.23 -13.49
N ALA A 160 -8.53 12.94 -12.41
CA ALA A 160 -7.06 13.01 -12.39
C ALA A 160 -6.37 11.63 -12.41
N LEU A 161 -7.00 10.64 -11.78
CA LEU A 161 -6.47 9.28 -11.62
C LEU A 161 -7.22 8.26 -12.47
N ASP A 162 -7.98 8.72 -13.48
CA ASP A 162 -8.75 7.86 -14.39
C ASP A 162 -9.71 6.91 -13.62
N GLY A 163 -10.25 7.37 -12.48
CA GLY A 163 -11.15 6.59 -11.60
C GLY A 163 -10.44 5.56 -10.71
N VAL A 164 -9.11 5.54 -10.69
CA VAL A 164 -8.36 4.58 -9.86
C VAL A 164 -8.50 4.92 -8.38
N ASP A 165 -8.99 3.94 -7.62
CA ASP A 165 -9.05 4.01 -6.17
C ASP A 165 -7.65 3.72 -5.56
N LEU A 166 -7.11 4.70 -4.84
CA LEU A 166 -5.84 4.66 -4.10
C LEU A 166 -5.80 3.52 -3.05
N LYS A 167 -6.94 3.17 -2.47
CA LYS A 167 -7.10 2.12 -1.46
C LYS A 167 -7.60 0.80 -2.05
N PHE A 168 -7.72 0.70 -3.38
CA PHE A 168 -8.10 -0.56 -4.02
C PHE A 168 -7.12 -1.67 -3.67
N GLY A 169 -7.66 -2.86 -3.42
CA GLY A 169 -6.87 -4.04 -3.08
C GLY A 169 -6.36 -4.07 -1.64
N LEU A 170 -6.44 -2.99 -0.85
CA LEU A 170 -5.97 -2.98 0.53
C LEU A 170 -6.71 -4.03 1.38
N LYS A 171 -8.05 -4.07 1.30
CA LYS A 171 -8.87 -5.09 1.97
C LYS A 171 -8.51 -6.51 1.52
N THR A 172 -8.15 -6.70 0.25
CA THR A 172 -7.76 -8.01 -0.26
C THR A 172 -6.40 -8.42 0.29
N ILE A 173 -5.43 -7.50 0.38
CA ILE A 173 -4.13 -7.74 1.01
C ILE A 173 -4.31 -8.08 2.50
N GLU A 174 -5.19 -7.38 3.21
CA GLU A 174 -5.54 -7.69 4.61
C GLU A 174 -6.13 -9.10 4.75
N VAL A 175 -7.06 -9.47 3.86
CA VAL A 175 -7.64 -10.82 3.84
C VAL A 175 -6.55 -11.87 3.56
N CYS A 176 -5.66 -11.64 2.60
CA CYS A 176 -4.53 -12.53 2.33
C CYS A 176 -3.61 -12.66 3.54
N ALA A 177 -3.37 -11.56 4.28
CA ALA A 177 -2.60 -11.59 5.51
C ALA A 177 -3.28 -12.50 6.54
N LEU A 178 -4.59 -12.33 6.78
CA LEU A 178 -5.34 -13.14 7.75
C LEU A 178 -5.46 -14.63 7.35
N LEU A 179 -5.52 -14.92 6.05
CA LEU A 179 -5.58 -16.29 5.54
C LEU A 179 -4.26 -17.04 5.70
N GLY A 180 -3.09 -16.38 5.62
CA GLY A 180 -1.79 -17.05 5.74
C GLY A 180 -1.64 -17.90 7.01
N PRO A 181 -1.77 -17.33 8.22
CA PRO A 181 -1.61 -18.06 9.48
C PRO A 181 -2.70 -19.11 9.70
N THR A 182 -3.94 -18.83 9.29
CA THR A 182 -5.04 -19.79 9.46
C THR A 182 -4.81 -21.05 8.61
N LEU A 183 -4.34 -20.88 7.38
CA LEU A 183 -3.98 -22.00 6.50
C LEU A 183 -2.73 -22.74 6.99
N GLY A 184 -1.70 -22.02 7.45
CA GLY A 184 -0.51 -22.63 8.05
C GLY A 184 -0.83 -23.45 9.30
N PHE A 185 -1.71 -22.94 10.16
CA PHE A 185 -2.19 -23.67 11.34
C PHE A 185 -3.00 -24.91 10.97
N MET A 186 -3.90 -24.82 9.98
CA MET A 186 -4.65 -25.96 9.47
C MET A 186 -3.73 -27.03 8.87
N GLY A 187 -2.72 -26.63 8.08
CA GLY A 187 -1.70 -27.55 7.58
C GLY A 187 -0.97 -28.29 8.71
N THR A 188 -0.65 -27.57 9.79
CA THR A 188 -0.02 -28.16 10.98
C THR A 188 -0.93 -29.18 11.67
N LEU A 189 -2.21 -28.84 11.87
CA LEU A 189 -3.18 -29.75 12.48
C LEU A 189 -3.38 -31.02 11.66
N CYS A 190 -3.51 -30.89 10.33
CA CYS A 190 -3.65 -32.04 9.45
C CYS A 190 -2.42 -32.96 9.50
N GLY A 191 -1.22 -32.38 9.45
CA GLY A 191 0.00 -33.18 9.52
C GLY A 191 0.23 -33.83 10.88
N LEU A 192 -0.18 -33.18 11.98
CA LEU A 192 -0.17 -33.78 13.32
C LEU A 192 -1.16 -34.95 13.42
N VAL A 193 -2.38 -34.82 12.90
CA VAL A 193 -3.37 -35.91 12.84
C VAL A 193 -2.81 -37.09 12.02
N HIS A 194 -2.17 -36.81 10.88
CA HIS A 194 -1.56 -37.86 10.06
C HIS A 194 -0.42 -38.57 10.79
N SER A 195 0.46 -37.81 11.44
CA SER A 195 1.62 -38.33 12.18
C SER A 195 1.20 -39.23 13.36
N PHE A 196 0.14 -38.86 14.11
CA PHE A 196 -0.41 -39.73 15.15
C PHE A 196 -1.13 -40.96 14.60
N GLY A 197 -1.76 -40.83 13.42
CA GLY A 197 -2.31 -41.98 12.70
C GLY A 197 -1.22 -43.01 12.37
N GLU A 198 -0.10 -42.57 11.78
CA GLU A 198 1.03 -43.45 11.47
C GLU A 198 1.61 -44.12 12.72
N LEU A 199 1.74 -43.39 13.83
CA LEU A 199 2.20 -43.94 15.10
C LEU A 199 1.27 -45.05 15.62
N ALA A 200 -0.06 -44.87 15.47
CA ALA A 200 -1.03 -45.89 15.85
C ALA A 200 -0.95 -47.17 15.01
N TYR A 201 -0.46 -47.07 13.76
CA TYR A 201 -0.19 -48.21 12.88
C TYR A 201 1.21 -48.83 13.06
N GLY A 202 1.99 -48.37 14.05
CA GLY A 202 3.29 -48.92 14.39
C GLY A 202 4.46 -48.34 13.59
N ALA A 203 4.30 -47.16 13.00
CA ALA A 203 5.41 -46.46 12.35
C ALA A 203 6.52 -46.10 13.35
N GLU A 204 7.77 -46.06 12.86
CA GLU A 204 8.92 -45.64 13.66
C GLU A 204 8.83 -44.17 14.06
N LEU A 205 9.28 -43.87 15.29
CA LEU A 205 9.25 -42.51 15.85
C LEU A 205 9.94 -41.47 14.96
N ASN A 206 11.01 -41.87 14.25
CA ASN A 206 11.75 -40.99 13.34
C ASN A 206 10.90 -40.52 12.14
N SER A 207 10.04 -41.38 11.58
CA SER A 207 9.14 -41.02 10.48
C SER A 207 8.11 -39.98 10.93
N VAL A 208 7.52 -40.23 12.11
CA VAL A 208 6.53 -39.34 12.74
C VAL A 208 7.13 -37.97 13.06
N LEU A 209 8.36 -37.93 13.58
CA LEU A 209 9.09 -36.68 13.86
C LEU A 209 9.37 -35.89 12.58
N SER A 210 9.71 -36.55 11.49
CA SER A 210 9.89 -35.92 10.18
C SER A 210 8.58 -35.27 9.69
N GLY A 211 7.46 -36.00 9.74
CA GLY A 211 6.13 -35.47 9.36
C GLY A 211 5.70 -34.27 10.21
N LEU A 212 5.95 -34.31 11.52
CA LEU A 212 5.70 -33.20 12.43
C LEU A 212 6.56 -31.97 12.11
N SER A 213 7.86 -32.18 11.85
CA SER A 213 8.76 -31.07 11.51
C SER A 213 8.28 -30.34 10.26
N LEU A 214 7.85 -31.09 9.24
CA LEU A 214 7.31 -30.56 8.00
C LEU A 214 6.02 -29.77 8.25
N SER A 215 5.13 -30.31 9.07
CA SER A 215 3.87 -29.68 9.48
C SER A 215 4.13 -28.32 10.14
N MET A 216 5.11 -28.24 11.04
CA MET A 216 5.49 -26.98 11.67
C MET A 216 6.04 -25.96 10.67
N THR A 217 6.76 -26.38 9.62
CA THR A 217 7.25 -25.45 8.59
C THR A 217 6.10 -24.77 7.83
N THR A 218 4.97 -25.46 7.59
CA THR A 218 3.81 -24.80 6.95
C THR A 218 3.19 -23.71 7.82
N SER A 219 3.18 -23.89 9.14
CA SER A 219 2.80 -22.84 10.09
C SER A 219 3.71 -21.64 9.99
N LEU A 220 5.03 -21.88 9.96
CA LEU A 220 6.04 -20.85 9.85
C LEU A 220 5.90 -20.06 8.55
N LEU A 221 5.64 -20.74 7.43
CA LEU A 221 5.37 -20.10 6.14
C LEU A 221 4.11 -19.24 6.19
N GLY A 222 3.02 -19.74 6.78
CA GLY A 222 1.79 -18.97 6.96
C GLY A 222 1.99 -17.70 7.79
N ALA A 223 2.78 -17.78 8.87
CA ALA A 223 3.16 -16.62 9.67
C ALA A 223 4.05 -15.65 8.89
N GLY A 224 4.99 -16.16 8.08
CA GLY A 224 5.82 -15.34 7.20
C GLY A 224 5.00 -14.54 6.20
N ILE A 225 4.02 -15.18 5.56
CA ILE A 225 3.09 -14.53 4.63
C ILE A 225 2.32 -13.40 5.34
N TYR A 226 1.83 -13.63 6.56
CA TYR A 226 1.14 -12.60 7.33
C TYR A 226 2.00 -11.36 7.55
N VAL A 227 3.25 -11.54 7.99
CA VAL A 227 4.17 -10.41 8.24
C VAL A 227 4.43 -9.63 6.95
N VAL A 228 4.64 -10.34 5.83
CA VAL A 228 4.87 -9.71 4.52
C VAL A 228 3.65 -8.92 4.06
N PHE A 229 2.45 -9.49 4.11
CA PHE A 229 1.25 -8.79 3.64
C PHE A 229 0.76 -7.70 4.59
N LEU A 230 0.92 -7.86 5.91
CA LEU A 230 0.59 -6.81 6.86
C LEU A 230 1.50 -5.59 6.66
N SER A 231 2.81 -5.82 6.51
CA SER A 231 3.77 -4.73 6.26
C SER A 231 3.53 -4.06 4.91
N ALA A 232 3.25 -4.83 3.86
CA ALA A 232 2.91 -4.28 2.54
C ALA A 232 1.59 -3.48 2.56
N GLY A 233 0.56 -4.01 3.24
CA GLY A 233 -0.72 -3.34 3.42
C GLY A 233 -0.57 -1.99 4.15
N TYR A 234 0.15 -1.98 5.27
CA TYR A 234 0.44 -0.75 6.00
C TYR A 234 1.18 0.29 5.15
N LEU A 235 2.14 -0.15 4.33
CA LEU A 235 2.87 0.75 3.45
C LEU A 235 1.95 1.34 2.36
N VAL A 236 1.08 0.53 1.75
CA VAL A 236 0.08 1.00 0.77
C VAL A 236 -0.87 2.01 1.42
N GLU A 237 -1.34 1.74 2.64
CA GLU A 237 -2.21 2.65 3.38
C GLU A 237 -1.52 3.99 3.68
N LEU A 238 -0.27 3.95 4.14
CA LEU A 238 0.52 5.14 4.43
C LEU A 238 0.72 6.00 3.18
N LEU A 239 1.00 5.37 2.03
CA LEU A 239 1.11 6.07 0.75
C LEU A 239 -0.23 6.73 0.35
N SER A 240 -1.35 6.02 0.46
CA SER A 240 -2.68 6.58 0.18
C SER A 240 -3.00 7.77 1.09
N ASN A 241 -2.79 7.63 2.40
CA ASN A 241 -3.07 8.67 3.38
C ASN A 241 -2.15 9.89 3.20
N THR A 242 -0.92 9.68 2.72
CA THR A 242 -0.01 10.78 2.36
C THR A 242 -0.54 11.59 1.18
N VAL A 243 -1.07 10.93 0.15
CA VAL A 243 -1.69 11.63 -1.00
C VAL A 243 -2.91 12.44 -0.54
N GLU A 244 -3.79 11.83 0.26
CA GLU A 244 -4.99 12.50 0.75
C GLU A 244 -4.69 13.67 1.71
N SER A 245 -3.82 13.49 2.69
CA SER A 245 -3.46 14.56 3.65
C SER A 245 -2.83 15.77 2.96
N ARG A 246 -2.08 15.57 1.88
CA ARG A 246 -1.54 16.66 1.06
C ARG A 246 -2.65 17.46 0.38
N THR A 247 -3.69 16.80 -0.14
CA THR A 247 -4.84 17.51 -0.72
C THR A 247 -5.61 18.33 0.31
N ASP A 248 -5.73 17.80 1.53
CA ASP A 248 -6.41 18.47 2.62
C ASP A 248 -5.62 19.69 3.14
N CYS A 249 -4.29 19.59 3.17
CA CYS A 249 -3.41 20.72 3.49
C CYS A 249 -3.53 21.83 2.43
N ALA A 250 -3.59 21.47 1.14
CA ALA A 250 -3.77 22.44 0.07
C ALA A 250 -5.13 23.16 0.15
N LEU A 251 -6.18 22.45 0.56
CA LEU A 251 -7.50 23.03 0.80
C LEU A 251 -7.48 24.06 1.93
N ARG A 252 -6.84 23.75 3.06
CA ARG A 252 -6.71 24.70 4.19
C ARG A 252 -5.99 25.97 3.76
N HIS A 253 -4.85 25.82 3.09
CA HIS A 253 -4.08 26.97 2.59
C HIS A 253 -4.90 27.82 1.60
N PHE A 254 -5.74 27.20 0.77
CA PHE A 254 -6.62 27.92 -0.14
C PHE A 254 -7.65 28.80 0.61
N PHE A 255 -8.21 28.31 1.71
CA PHE A 255 -9.13 29.09 2.54
C PHE A 255 -8.42 30.17 3.37
N ASP A 256 -7.23 29.89 3.90
CA ASP A 256 -6.43 30.89 4.63
C ASP A 256 -6.05 32.08 3.74
N ALA A 257 -5.85 31.85 2.44
CA ALA A 257 -5.56 32.92 1.47
C ALA A 257 -6.78 33.75 1.05
N LEU A 258 -8.01 33.28 1.33
CA LEU A 258 -9.26 33.98 0.99
C LEU A 258 -9.74 34.93 2.09
N ASN A 259 -9.23 34.78 3.32
CA ASN A 259 -9.59 35.59 4.50
C ASN A 259 -8.48 36.60 4.83
#